data_AF-A0A351EVP6-F1
#
_entry.id   AF-A0A351EVP6-F1
#
_cell.length_a   1.000
_cell.length_b   1.000
_cell.length_c   1.000
_cell.angle_alpha   90.00
_cell.angle_beta   90.00
_cell.angle_gamma   90.00
#
_symmetry.space_group_name_H-M   'P 1'
#
loop_
_entity.id
_entity.type
_entity.pdbx_description
1 polymer ?
#
loop_
_entity_poly.entity_id
_entity_poly.type
_entity_poly.pdbx_seq_one_letter_code
_entity_poly.pdbx_strand_id
1 'polypeptide(L)' 'ATEISVAVTGSEGVISLTVRDDGITNPSNGVGYGLLGMAERVELLGGSFAAGPAPDRGWQVAATIPRNGGQS' A
#
# COMPACT_ATOMS: atom_id res chain seq x y z
N ALA A 1 6.09 -15.12 8.62
CA ALA A 1 6.64 -14.50 7.41
C ALA A 1 8.11 -14.86 7.35
N THR A 2 8.57 -15.28 6.19
CA THR A 2 9.97 -15.57 5.89
C THR A 2 10.56 -14.51 4.96
N GLU A 3 9.71 -13.77 4.23
CA GLU A 3 10.14 -12.73 3.30
C GLU A 3 9.19 -11.53 3.35
N ILE A 4 9.76 -10.33 3.20
CA ILE A 4 9.03 -9.09 2.91
C ILE A 4 9.64 -8.50 1.64
N SER A 5 8.81 -8.26 0.63
CA SER A 5 9.17 -7.61 -0.62
C SER A 5 8.61 -6.20 -0.66
N VAL A 6 9.43 -5.26 -1.11
CA VAL A 6 9.06 -3.86 -1.30
C VAL A 6 9.42 -3.47 -2.72
N ALA A 7 8.43 -3.05 -3.49
CA ALA A 7 8.61 -2.60 -4.86
C ALA A 7 8.11 -1.17 -5.01
N VAL A 8 8.95 -0.31 -5.61
CA VAL A 8 8.58 1.05 -6.00
C VAL A 8 8.87 1.20 -7.48
N THR A 9 7.85 1.60 -8.24
CA THR A 9 7.98 1.87 -9.68
C THR A 9 7.47 3.26 -9.99
N GLY A 10 8.20 4.02 -10.81
CA GLY A 10 7.80 5.34 -11.27
C GLY A 10 7.61 5.38 -12.78
N SER A 11 6.54 6.03 -13.23
CA SER A 11 6.37 6.48 -14.61
C SER A 11 6.31 8.01 -14.66
N GLU A 12 6.06 8.61 -15.84
CA GLU A 12 5.97 10.07 -15.93
C GLU A 12 4.83 10.66 -15.09
N GLY A 13 3.74 9.92 -14.88
CA GLY A 13 2.55 10.43 -14.20
C GLY A 13 2.28 9.88 -12.81
N VAL A 14 2.83 8.70 -12.45
CA VAL A 14 2.47 8.01 -11.22
C VAL A 14 3.66 7.32 -10.57
N ILE A 15 3.64 7.28 -9.24
CA ILE A 15 4.51 6.46 -8.40
C ILE A 15 3.64 5.35 -7.82
N SER A 16 4.07 4.11 -7.96
CA SER A 16 3.40 2.94 -7.38
C SER A 16 4.31 2.31 -6.33
N LEU A 17 3.74 1.98 -5.17
CA LEU A 17 4.37 1.25 -4.08
C LEU A 17 3.60 -0.03 -3.83
N THR A 18 4.31 -1.14 -3.66
CA THR A 18 3.75 -2.40 -3.17
C THR A 18 4.66 -2.95 -2.07
N VAL A 19 4.05 -3.27 -0.93
CA VAL A 19 4.69 -4.00 0.17
C VAL A 19 3.94 -5.31 0.33
N ARG A 20 4.65 -6.43 0.29
CA ARG A 20 4.07 -7.76 0.44
C ARG A 20 4.90 -8.61 1.39
N ASP A 21 4.25 -9.32 2.30
CA ASP A 21 4.88 -10.40 3.06
C ASP A 21 4.27 -11.75 2.67
N ASP A 22 4.96 -12.84 3.01
CA ASP A 22 4.55 -14.23 2.77
C ASP A 22 4.09 -14.95 4.04
N GLY A 23 3.75 -14.20 5.09
CA GLY A 23 3.28 -14.75 6.36
C GLY A 23 2.00 -15.57 6.26
N ILE A 24 1.70 -16.34 7.29
CA ILE A 24 0.33 -16.83 7.50
C ILE A 24 -0.39 -15.69 8.20
N THR A 25 -1.24 -14.99 7.47
CA THR A 25 -2.07 -13.92 8.04
C THR A 25 -3.12 -14.55 8.93
N ASN A 26 -2.90 -14.55 10.24
CA ASN A 26 -4.02 -14.63 11.15
C ASN A 26 -4.80 -13.31 10.99
N PRO A 27 -6.13 -13.30 10.89
CA PRO A 27 -6.89 -12.05 10.88
C PRO A 27 -6.59 -11.32 12.19
N SER A 28 -5.66 -10.37 12.14
CA SER A 28 -5.33 -9.51 13.27
C SER A 28 -6.39 -8.42 13.35
N ASN A 29 -6.79 -8.14 14.58
CA ASN A 29 -7.92 -7.30 14.92
C ASN A 29 -7.73 -5.85 14.42
N GLY A 30 -8.32 -5.54 13.27
CA GLY A 30 -8.61 -4.17 12.84
C GLY A 30 -7.51 -3.46 12.05
N VAL A 31 -7.96 -2.49 11.25
CA VAL A 31 -7.11 -1.49 10.59
C VAL A 31 -6.41 -0.68 11.68
N GLY A 32 -5.16 -1.01 11.98
CA GLY A 32 -4.34 -0.19 12.88
C GLY A 32 -4.19 1.22 12.33
N TYR A 33 -3.97 2.21 13.21
CA TYR A 33 -3.84 3.62 12.84
C TYR A 33 -2.78 3.90 11.75
N GLY A 34 -1.79 3.01 11.59
CA GLY A 34 -0.81 3.10 10.52
C GLY A 34 -1.42 2.94 9.12
N LEU A 35 -2.27 1.95 8.89
CA LEU A 35 -2.91 1.72 7.58
C LEU A 35 -3.92 2.83 7.26
N LEU A 36 -4.70 3.24 8.26
CA LEU A 36 -5.65 4.36 8.11
C LEU A 36 -4.92 5.65 7.73
N GLY A 37 -3.86 6.01 8.48
CA GLY A 37 -3.09 7.22 8.18
C GLY A 37 -2.38 7.17 6.82
N MET A 38 -2.01 5.99 6.32
CA MET A 38 -1.47 5.85 4.97
C MET A 38 -2.56 6.05 3.91
N ALA A 39 -3.74 5.47 4.09
CA ALA A 39 -4.87 5.66 3.19
C ALA A 39 -5.22 7.16 3.05
N GLU A 40 -5.38 7.85 4.19
CA GLU A 40 -5.68 9.29 4.22
C GLU A 40 -4.64 10.12 3.46
N ARG A 41 -3.34 9.84 3.66
CA ARG A 41 -2.25 10.57 2.98
C ARG A 41 -2.22 10.31 1.47
N VAL A 42 -2.50 9.07 1.06
CA VAL A 42 -2.55 8.71 -0.36
C VAL A 42 -3.74 9.38 -1.04
N GLU A 43 -4.91 9.39 -0.39
CA GLU A 43 -6.10 10.10 -0.88
C GLU A 43 -5.87 11.62 -0.96
N LEU A 44 -5.22 12.22 0.04
CA LEU A 44 -4.86 13.65 0.04
C LEU A 44 -3.97 14.05 -1.16
N LEU A 45 -3.17 13.11 -1.68
CA LEU A 45 -2.32 13.34 -2.83
C LEU A 45 -3.02 13.01 -4.16
N GLY A 46 -4.32 12.69 -4.15
CA GLY A 46 -5.08 12.26 -5.32
C GLY A 46 -4.74 10.84 -5.78
N GLY A 47 -4.23 10.02 -4.87
CA GLY A 47 -3.82 8.64 -5.12
C GLY A 47 -4.89 7.59 -4.77
N SER A 48 -4.50 6.32 -4.85
CA SER A 48 -5.32 5.17 -4.44
C SER A 48 -4.55 4.25 -3.50
N PHE A 49 -5.22 3.72 -2.48
CA PHE A 49 -4.63 2.85 -1.47
C PHE A 49 -5.46 1.58 -1.26
N ALA A 50 -4.79 0.45 -1.09
CA ALA A 50 -5.40 -0.83 -0.72
C ALA A 50 -4.50 -1.59 0.27
N ALA A 51 -5.10 -2.20 1.28
CA ALA A 51 -4.43 -3.10 2.20
C ALA A 51 -5.31 -4.33 2.46
N GLY A 52 -4.76 -5.53 2.26
CA GLY A 52 -5.54 -6.76 2.37
C GLY A 52 -4.70 -8.02 2.25
N PRO A 53 -5.31 -9.21 2.42
CA PRO A 53 -4.66 -10.47 2.12
C PRO A 53 -4.16 -10.50 0.67
N ALA A 54 -2.94 -10.99 0.46
CA ALA A 54 -2.38 -11.14 -0.87
C ALA A 54 -3.01 -12.35 -1.60
N PRO A 55 -3.06 -12.36 -2.95
CA PRO A 55 -3.74 -13.40 -3.72
C PRO A 55 -3.22 -14.82 -3.48
N ASP A 56 -1.90 -14.99 -3.34
CA ASP A 56 -1.32 -16.34 -3.14
C ASP A 56 -1.19 -16.68 -1.64
N ARG A 57 -0.58 -15.78 -0.87
CA ARG A 57 -0.28 -15.91 0.56
C ARG A 57 0.24 -14.59 1.12
N GLY A 58 -0.06 -14.35 2.40
CA GLY A 58 0.45 -13.21 3.17
C GLY A 58 -0.42 -11.98 3.06
N TRP A 59 0.14 -10.81 3.37
CA TRP A 59 -0.56 -9.53 3.29
C TRP A 59 0.08 -8.64 2.22
N GLN A 60 -0.71 -7.76 1.62
CA GLN A 60 -0.26 -6.76 0.67
C GLN A 60 -0.79 -5.38 1.04
N VAL A 61 0.08 -4.38 0.95
CA VAL A 61 -0.27 -2.97 0.90
C VAL A 61 0.15 -2.43 -0.47
N ALA A 62 -0.78 -1.79 -1.17
CA ALA A 62 -0.55 -1.18 -2.47
C ALA A 62 -1.00 0.28 -2.44
N ALA A 63 -0.19 1.16 -3.03
CA ALA A 63 -0.51 2.58 -3.18
C ALA A 63 -0.08 3.10 -4.55
N THR A 64 -0.88 3.97 -5.14
CA THR A 64 -0.53 4.76 -6.32
C THR A 64 -0.69 6.23 -6.01
N ILE A 65 0.28 7.06 -6.42
CA ILE A 65 0.30 8.49 -6.14
C ILE A 65 0.69 9.25 -7.42
N PRO A 66 -0.07 10.26 -7.86
CA PRO A 66 0.34 11.15 -8.95
C PRO A 66 1.71 11.79 -8.68
N ARG A 67 2.62 11.74 -9.65
CA ARG A 67 4.01 12.17 -9.47
C ARG A 67 4.16 13.66 -9.17
N ASN A 68 3.22 14.48 -9.63
CA ASN A 68 3.23 15.93 -9.43
C ASN A 68 2.52 16.36 -8.13
N GLY A 69 1.99 15.42 -7.33
CA GLY A 69 1.19 15.72 -6.15
C GLY A 69 -0.11 16.47 -6.48
N GLY A 70 -1.04 16.54 -5.54
CA GLY A 70 -2.28 17.29 -5.71
C GLY A 70 -2.02 18.74 -6.14
N GLN A 71 -2.51 19.11 -7.32
CA GLN A 71 -2.72 20.51 -7.66
C GLN A 71 -3.94 20.97 -6.84
N SER A 72 -3.69 21.66 -5.73
CA SER A 72 -4.69 22.61 -5.22
C SER A 72 -4.74 23.83 -6.14
#